data_AF-A0A9W3K3T7-F1
#
_entry.id   AF-A0A9W3K3T7-F1
#
_cell.length_a   1.000
_cell.length_b   1.000
_cell.length_c   1.000
_cell.angle_alpha   90.00
_cell.angle_beta   90.00
_cell.angle_gamma   90.00
#
_symmetry.space_group_name_H-M   'P 1'
#
loop_
_entity.id
_entity.type
_entity.pdbx_description
1 polymer ?
#
loop_
_entity_poly.entity_id
_entity_poly.type
_entity_poly.pdbx_seq_one_letter_code
_entity_poly.pdbx_strand_id
1 'polypeptide(L)'
;MGDQSAWNDESFLEKKVQVMKQYGLSGRKFSDAIDSIRQSRPLAALIGKETGLKYISDEKAIEAMRLWVASKPETDGGDGLGLDYFDRDFEKYKEQGLRRKRLFESISALLTVQEFAEIQTLYYLGRDQVLGEHHEGLLANTTSTLGETLTWEAVDHLLSRISILDMVADGLVKAGRPSLARKLRELRPSETA
;
A
#
# COMPACT_ATOMS: atom_id res chain seq x y z
N MET A 1 -3.84 20.81 13.20
CA MET A 1 -4.64 21.28 14.36
C MET A 1 -3.75 21.15 15.57
N GLY A 2 -3.63 22.09 16.49
CA GLY A 2 -4.35 23.30 16.84
C GLY A 2 -3.76 23.60 18.22
N ASP A 3 -3.42 24.85 18.46
CA ASP A 3 -2.76 25.29 19.70
C ASP A 3 -3.47 24.71 20.94
N GLN A 4 -2.74 24.32 22.00
CA GLN A 4 -3.35 23.67 23.19
C GLN A 4 -4.51 24.48 23.79
N SER A 5 -4.57 25.77 23.47
CA SER A 5 -5.68 26.69 23.72
C SER A 5 -7.05 26.21 23.22
N ALA A 6 -7.12 25.42 22.12
CA ALA A 6 -8.38 24.91 21.56
C ALA A 6 -8.99 23.74 22.35
N TRP A 7 -8.31 23.20 23.37
CA TRP A 7 -8.81 22.08 24.19
C TRP A 7 -9.77 22.52 25.29
N ASN A 8 -9.83 23.83 25.53
CA ASN A 8 -10.81 24.45 26.42
C ASN A 8 -12.04 24.96 25.67
N ASP A 9 -12.13 24.71 24.36
CA ASP A 9 -13.32 25.01 23.58
C ASP A 9 -14.49 24.18 24.12
N GLU A 10 -15.60 24.84 24.40
CA GLU A 10 -16.81 24.26 24.98
C GLU A 10 -17.33 23.10 24.12
N SER A 11 -17.24 23.24 22.80
CA SER A 11 -17.62 22.20 21.85
C SER A 11 -16.78 20.92 21.94
N PHE A 12 -15.50 21.03 22.33
CA PHE A 12 -14.61 19.89 22.55
C PHE A 12 -14.90 19.23 23.90
N LEU A 13 -15.10 20.03 24.95
CA LEU A 13 -15.42 19.54 26.29
C LEU A 13 -16.74 18.76 26.31
N GLU A 14 -17.77 19.25 25.62
CA GLU A 14 -19.06 18.55 25.48
C GLU A 14 -18.88 17.18 24.82
N LYS A 15 -18.17 17.12 23.69
CA LYS A 15 -17.88 15.87 22.98
C LYS A 15 -17.06 14.90 23.84
N LYS A 16 -16.07 15.40 24.57
CA LYS A 16 -15.28 14.62 25.52
C LYS A 16 -16.17 13.98 26.59
N VAL A 17 -17.07 14.75 27.20
CA VAL A 17 -18.01 14.24 28.21
C VAL A 17 -18.95 13.18 27.62
N GLN A 18 -19.48 13.41 26.41
CA GLN A 18 -20.32 12.44 25.73
C GLN A 18 -19.59 11.11 25.48
N VAL A 19 -18.37 11.16 24.94
CA VAL A 19 -17.54 9.96 24.69
C VAL A 19 -17.20 9.25 26.00
N MET A 20 -16.80 10.00 27.04
CA MET A 20 -16.52 9.44 28.35
C MET A 20 -17.73 8.73 28.94
N LYS A 21 -18.93 9.31 28.83
CA LYS A 21 -20.17 8.72 29.29
C LYS A 21 -20.55 7.47 28.48
N GLN A 22 -20.44 7.54 27.16
CA GLN A 22 -20.80 6.45 26.26
C GLN A 22 -19.94 5.19 26.48
N TYR A 23 -18.63 5.38 26.68
CA TYR A 23 -17.67 4.28 26.83
C TYR A 23 -17.28 3.99 28.30
N GLY A 24 -17.92 4.66 29.27
CA GLY A 24 -17.62 4.49 30.69
C GLY A 24 -16.18 4.86 31.08
N LEU A 25 -15.56 5.81 30.38
CA LEU A 25 -14.16 6.17 30.57
C LEU A 25 -14.00 7.26 31.63
N SER A 26 -12.97 7.12 32.47
CA SER A 26 -12.48 8.23 33.29
C SER A 26 -11.69 9.22 32.44
N GLY A 27 -11.50 10.46 32.93
CA GLY A 27 -10.73 11.48 32.20
C GLY A 27 -9.32 11.05 31.85
N ARG A 28 -8.66 10.26 32.72
CA ARG A 28 -7.35 9.68 32.45
C ARG A 28 -7.39 8.62 31.35
N LYS A 29 -8.37 7.71 31.40
CA LYS A 29 -8.55 6.67 30.36
C LYS A 29 -8.91 7.24 29.00
N PHE A 30 -9.64 8.35 28.97
CA PHE A 30 -9.87 9.11 27.74
C PHE A 30 -8.54 9.62 27.15
N SER A 31 -7.68 10.24 27.96
CA SER A 31 -6.36 10.70 27.49
C SER A 31 -5.50 9.53 26.98
N ASP A 32 -5.42 8.43 27.75
CA ASP A 32 -4.68 7.22 27.34
C ASP A 32 -5.17 6.68 25.97
N ALA A 33 -6.48 6.72 25.72
CA ALA A 33 -7.07 6.30 24.44
C ALA A 33 -6.71 7.24 23.29
N ILE A 34 -6.73 8.56 23.53
CA ILE A 34 -6.29 9.56 22.54
C ILE A 34 -4.81 9.35 22.18
N ASP A 35 -3.96 9.09 23.17
CA ASP A 35 -2.54 8.84 22.92
C ASP A 35 -2.33 7.54 22.13
N SER A 36 -3.10 6.50 22.43
CA SER A 36 -3.10 5.25 21.66
C SER A 36 -3.54 5.45 20.21
N ILE A 37 -4.59 6.25 19.97
CA ILE A 37 -5.04 6.64 18.61
C ILE A 37 -3.93 7.38 17.86
N ARG A 38 -3.18 8.25 18.53
CA ARG A 38 -2.08 9.02 17.91
C ARG A 38 -0.84 8.20 17.58
N GLN A 39 -0.62 7.13 18.33
CA GLN A 39 0.51 6.22 18.14
C GLN A 39 0.23 5.17 17.07
N SER A 40 -1.03 4.73 16.96
CA SER A 40 -1.44 3.78 15.91
C SER A 40 -1.50 4.48 14.56
N ARG A 41 -0.64 4.05 13.62
CA ARG A 41 -0.59 4.59 12.23
C ARG A 41 -1.95 4.71 11.53
N PRO A 42 -2.80 3.65 11.48
CA PRO A 42 -4.09 3.76 10.80
C PRO A 42 -5.05 4.70 11.54
N LEU A 43 -5.05 4.72 12.87
CA LEU A 43 -5.96 5.57 13.66
C LEU A 43 -5.52 7.05 13.64
N ALA A 44 -4.21 7.31 13.65
CA ALA A 44 -3.65 8.64 13.51
C ALA A 44 -4.05 9.26 12.15
N ALA A 45 -4.09 8.45 11.09
CA ALA A 45 -4.52 8.90 9.79
C ALA A 45 -6.01 9.35 9.77
N LEU A 46 -6.89 8.72 10.57
CA LEU A 46 -8.29 9.14 10.70
C LEU A 46 -8.46 10.54 11.29
N ILE A 47 -7.48 11.00 12.08
CA ILE A 47 -7.44 12.36 12.64
C ILE A 47 -6.53 13.30 11.82
N GLY A 48 -6.21 12.93 10.57
CA GLY A 48 -5.43 13.74 9.64
C GLY A 48 -3.91 13.71 9.86
N LYS A 49 -3.40 12.77 10.67
CA LYS A 49 -1.96 12.60 10.89
C LYS A 49 -1.46 11.35 10.16
N GLU A 50 -1.00 11.55 8.93
CA GLU A 50 -0.35 10.48 8.18
C GLU A 50 1.08 10.22 8.65
N THR A 51 1.50 8.95 8.62
CA THR A 51 2.85 8.54 9.02
C THR A 51 3.64 8.13 7.79
N GLY A 52 4.77 8.79 7.53
CA GLY A 52 5.64 8.48 6.41
C GLY A 52 6.10 7.01 6.37
N LEU A 53 6.37 6.53 5.17
CA LEU A 53 7.05 5.25 4.94
C LEU A 53 8.53 5.38 5.30
N LYS A 54 9.18 4.25 5.60
CA LYS A 54 10.53 4.24 6.18
C LYS A 54 11.62 4.41 5.13
N TYR A 55 11.46 3.79 3.96
CA TYR A 55 12.49 3.70 2.92
C TYR A 55 12.06 4.32 1.60
N ILE A 56 10.81 4.09 1.17
CA ILE A 56 10.32 4.55 -0.13
C ILE A 56 9.60 5.90 -0.04
N SER A 57 9.88 6.78 -1.01
CA SER A 57 9.13 8.03 -1.18
C SER A 57 7.81 7.80 -1.91
N ASP A 58 6.88 8.75 -1.79
CA ASP A 58 5.60 8.71 -2.49
C ASP A 58 5.79 8.65 -4.01
N GLU A 59 6.73 9.44 -4.53
CA GLU A 59 7.03 9.54 -5.96
C GLU A 59 7.52 8.21 -6.50
N LYS A 60 8.44 7.54 -5.79
CA LYS A 60 8.95 6.23 -6.17
C LYS A 60 7.88 5.15 -6.08
N ALA A 61 7.04 5.17 -5.05
CA ALA A 61 5.94 4.22 -4.90
C ALA A 61 4.93 4.35 -6.06
N ILE A 62 4.57 5.59 -6.42
CA ILE A 62 3.69 5.89 -7.55
C ILE A 62 4.32 5.42 -8.86
N GLU A 63 5.60 5.74 -9.09
CA GLU A 63 6.28 5.38 -10.33
C GLU A 63 6.43 3.87 -10.48
N ALA A 64 6.76 3.14 -9.41
CA ALA A 64 6.82 1.68 -9.43
C ALA A 64 5.47 1.05 -9.82
N MET A 65 4.36 1.57 -9.28
CA MET A 65 3.02 1.11 -9.63
C MET A 65 2.62 1.52 -11.04
N ARG A 66 3.04 2.69 -11.52
CA ARG A 66 2.82 3.13 -12.91
C ARG A 66 3.54 2.23 -13.91
N LEU A 67 4.81 1.88 -13.64
CA LEU A 67 5.57 0.91 -14.45
C LEU A 67 4.86 -0.44 -14.51
N TRP A 68 4.31 -0.90 -13.37
CA TRP A 68 3.51 -2.11 -13.32
C TRP A 68 2.25 -2.01 -14.18
N VAL A 69 1.47 -0.92 -14.07
CA VAL A 69 0.27 -0.70 -14.90
C VAL A 69 0.64 -0.71 -16.39
N ALA A 70 1.68 0.03 -16.79
CA ALA A 70 2.13 0.10 -18.17
C ALA A 70 2.68 -1.24 -18.72
N SER A 71 3.08 -2.15 -17.84
CA SER A 71 3.53 -3.49 -18.25
C SER A 71 2.38 -4.45 -18.60
N LYS A 72 1.16 -4.15 -18.15
CA LYS A 72 0.00 -4.99 -18.41
C LYS A 72 -0.45 -4.82 -19.86
N PRO A 73 -0.86 -5.91 -20.53
CA PRO A 73 -1.52 -5.78 -21.82
C PRO A 73 -2.78 -4.93 -21.66
N GLU A 74 -3.03 -4.04 -22.63
CA GLU A 74 -4.37 -3.50 -22.83
C GLU A 74 -5.30 -4.70 -23.00
N THR A 75 -6.35 -4.77 -22.19
CA THR A 75 -7.31 -5.86 -22.27
C THR A 75 -7.99 -5.73 -23.63
N ASP A 76 -7.58 -6.54 -24.61
CA ASP A 76 -8.34 -6.70 -25.84
C ASP A 76 -9.73 -7.19 -25.40
N GLY A 77 -10.73 -6.33 -25.60
CA GLY A 77 -12.11 -6.61 -25.27
C GLY A 77 -12.58 -7.82 -26.07
N GLY A 78 -12.52 -8.99 -25.44
CA GLY A 78 -13.07 -10.24 -25.98
C GLY A 78 -12.07 -11.01 -26.83
N ASP A 79 -11.36 -11.94 -26.20
CA ASP A 79 -11.11 -13.24 -26.81
C ASP A 79 -11.40 -14.30 -25.75
N GLY A 80 -12.17 -15.31 -26.17
CA GLY A 80 -12.90 -16.22 -25.32
C GLY A 80 -12.08 -16.95 -24.27
N LEU A 81 -12.77 -17.39 -23.22
CA LEU A 81 -12.30 -18.32 -22.18
C LEU A 81 -11.97 -19.71 -22.76
N GLY A 82 -10.97 -19.78 -23.62
CA GLY A 82 -10.47 -21.02 -24.22
C GLY A 82 -8.95 -20.97 -24.32
N LEU A 83 -8.27 -21.77 -23.51
CA LEU A 83 -6.90 -22.18 -23.82
C LEU A 83 -7.01 -23.09 -25.05
N ASP A 84 -6.90 -22.51 -26.25
CA ASP A 84 -6.75 -23.34 -27.45
C ASP A 84 -5.35 -23.97 -27.40
N TYR A 85 -5.28 -25.19 -26.85
CA TYR A 85 -4.04 -25.92 -26.61
C TYR A 85 -3.26 -26.18 -27.91
N PHE A 86 -3.92 -26.00 -29.07
CA PHE A 86 -3.40 -26.27 -30.40
C PHE A 86 -2.92 -25.02 -31.16
N ASP A 87 -3.25 -23.80 -30.72
CA ASP A 87 -2.82 -22.56 -31.38
C ASP A 87 -2.03 -21.66 -30.41
N ARG A 88 -0.80 -22.11 -30.10
CA ARG A 88 0.13 -21.33 -29.26
C ARG A 88 0.68 -20.19 -30.08
N ASP A 89 0.19 -18.99 -29.79
CA ASP A 89 0.80 -17.76 -30.30
C ASP A 89 2.14 -17.51 -29.60
N PHE A 90 3.20 -18.07 -30.18
CA PHE A 90 4.57 -17.94 -29.69
C PHE A 90 5.05 -16.47 -29.63
N GLU A 91 4.49 -15.60 -30.47
CA GLU A 91 4.83 -14.18 -30.43
C GLU A 91 4.18 -13.50 -29.21
N LYS A 92 2.92 -13.83 -28.84
CA LYS A 92 2.33 -13.36 -27.57
C LYS A 92 3.14 -13.78 -26.34
N TYR A 93 3.64 -15.02 -26.30
CA TYR A 93 4.51 -15.47 -25.20
C TYR A 93 5.83 -14.71 -25.14
N LYS A 94 6.46 -14.50 -26.30
CA LYS A 94 7.72 -13.75 -26.42
C LYS A 94 7.54 -12.28 -26.03
N GLU A 95 6.46 -11.65 -26.45
CA GLU A 95 6.10 -10.29 -26.03
C GLU A 95 5.87 -10.19 -24.52
N GLN A 96 5.14 -11.14 -23.93
CA GLN A 96 4.92 -11.18 -22.48
C GLN A 96 6.26 -11.29 -21.73
N GLY A 97 7.17 -12.15 -22.21
CA GLY A 97 8.52 -12.29 -21.67
C GLY A 97 9.31 -10.98 -21.74
N LEU A 98 9.27 -10.28 -22.88
CA LEU A 98 9.93 -8.98 -23.05
C LEU A 98 9.35 -7.90 -22.14
N ARG A 99 8.01 -7.86 -21.95
CA ARG A 99 7.37 -6.91 -21.04
C ARG A 99 7.78 -7.14 -19.59
N ARG A 100 7.79 -8.40 -19.14
CA ARG A 100 8.29 -8.76 -17.79
C ARG A 100 9.76 -8.39 -17.63
N LYS A 101 10.58 -8.63 -18.66
CA LYS A 101 12.00 -8.27 -18.67
C LYS A 101 12.21 -6.77 -18.46
N ARG A 102 11.54 -5.95 -19.26
CA ARG A 102 11.62 -4.48 -19.15
C ARG A 102 11.10 -3.97 -17.80
N LEU A 103 10.03 -4.57 -17.27
CA LEU A 103 9.51 -4.21 -15.96
C LEU A 103 10.56 -4.46 -14.86
N PHE A 104 11.17 -5.64 -14.86
CA PHE A 104 12.24 -5.95 -13.90
C PHE A 104 13.41 -4.98 -13.99
N GLU A 105 13.90 -4.70 -15.20
CA GLU A 105 15.02 -3.79 -15.42
C GLU A 105 14.67 -2.38 -14.91
N SER A 106 13.45 -1.90 -15.20
CA SER A 106 12.98 -0.59 -14.75
C SER A 106 12.84 -0.51 -13.23
N ILE A 107 12.30 -1.56 -12.61
CA ILE A 107 12.11 -1.64 -11.16
C ILE A 107 13.46 -1.73 -10.43
N SER A 108 14.38 -2.53 -10.95
CA SER A 108 15.73 -2.68 -10.37
C SER A 108 16.57 -1.43 -10.51
N ALA A 109 16.32 -0.60 -11.54
CA ALA A 109 16.94 0.72 -11.68
C ALA A 109 16.30 1.78 -10.79
N LEU A 110 15.00 1.66 -10.49
CA LEU A 110 14.24 2.64 -9.72
C LEU A 110 14.38 2.45 -8.20
N LEU A 111 14.36 1.19 -7.74
CA LEU A 111 14.22 0.83 -6.33
C LEU A 111 15.46 0.12 -5.79
N THR A 112 15.85 0.51 -4.58
CA THR A 112 16.73 -0.29 -3.74
C THR A 112 16.00 -1.52 -3.19
N VAL A 113 16.75 -2.47 -2.61
CA VAL A 113 16.18 -3.63 -1.93
C VAL A 113 15.23 -3.21 -0.81
N GLN A 114 15.62 -2.22 0.00
CA GLN A 114 14.81 -1.75 1.13
C GLN A 114 13.51 -1.07 0.65
N GLU A 115 13.57 -0.31 -0.45
CA GLU A 115 12.38 0.31 -1.04
C GLU A 115 11.43 -0.75 -1.62
N PHE A 116 11.96 -1.77 -2.31
CA PHE A 116 11.15 -2.89 -2.79
C PHE A 116 10.56 -3.72 -1.64
N ALA A 117 11.33 -3.95 -0.57
CA ALA A 117 10.86 -4.62 0.65
C ALA A 117 9.65 -3.90 1.25
N GLU A 118 9.64 -2.56 1.19
CA GLU A 118 8.52 -1.76 1.68
C GLU A 118 7.27 -1.91 0.79
N ILE A 119 7.41 -1.93 -0.54
CA ILE A 119 6.28 -2.27 -1.43
C ILE A 119 5.75 -3.68 -1.16
N GLN A 120 6.65 -4.67 -1.01
CA GLN A 120 6.27 -6.04 -0.72
C GLN A 120 5.56 -6.15 0.64
N THR A 121 6.04 -5.42 1.65
CA THR A 121 5.40 -5.34 2.97
C THR A 121 4.00 -4.78 2.87
N LEU A 122 3.81 -3.68 2.13
CA LEU A 122 2.50 -3.07 1.91
C LEU A 122 1.54 -4.05 1.21
N TYR A 123 2.02 -4.78 0.20
CA TYR A 123 1.22 -5.80 -0.47
C TYR A 123 0.70 -6.86 0.51
N TYR A 124 1.56 -7.43 1.37
CA TYR A 124 1.13 -8.43 2.35
C TYR A 124 0.25 -7.84 3.46
N LEU A 125 0.51 -6.59 3.86
CA LEU A 125 -0.33 -5.89 4.83
C LEU A 125 -1.77 -5.71 4.31
N GLY A 126 -1.92 -5.40 3.03
CA GLY A 126 -3.22 -5.33 2.36
C GLY A 126 -3.86 -6.72 2.22
N ARG A 127 -3.13 -7.65 1.58
CA ARG A 127 -3.60 -9.00 1.24
C ARG A 127 -4.03 -9.82 2.46
N ASP A 128 -3.19 -9.91 3.47
CA ASP A 128 -3.37 -10.86 4.58
C ASP A 128 -4.21 -10.27 5.73
N GLN A 129 -4.79 -9.10 5.51
CA GLN A 129 -5.60 -8.39 6.50
C GLN A 129 -4.89 -8.11 7.84
N VAL A 130 -3.56 -8.04 7.83
CA VAL A 130 -2.73 -7.80 9.02
C VAL A 130 -2.95 -6.38 9.57
N LEU A 131 -2.87 -6.23 10.90
CA LEU A 131 -2.97 -4.93 11.57
C LEU A 131 -1.79 -4.02 11.21
N GLY A 132 -2.06 -2.73 10.99
CA GLY A 132 -1.03 -1.73 10.63
C GLY A 132 0.10 -1.58 11.65
N GLU A 133 -0.15 -1.96 12.91
CA GLU A 133 0.83 -1.96 14.00
C GLU A 133 1.99 -2.93 13.76
N HIS A 134 1.78 -3.98 12.96
CA HIS A 134 2.83 -4.95 12.63
C HIS A 134 3.73 -4.51 11.46
N HIS A 135 3.51 -3.33 10.89
CA HIS A 135 4.25 -2.87 9.70
C HIS A 135 5.77 -2.94 9.90
N GLU A 136 6.31 -2.42 11.00
CA GLU A 136 7.76 -2.38 11.22
C GLU A 136 8.37 -3.78 11.34
N GLY A 137 7.68 -4.68 12.05
CA GLY A 137 8.11 -6.07 12.19
C GLY A 137 8.06 -6.82 10.86
N LEU A 138 6.98 -6.66 10.08
CA LEU A 138 6.88 -7.24 8.74
C LEU A 138 7.94 -6.68 7.80
N LEU A 139 8.22 -5.38 7.86
CA LEU A 139 9.24 -4.74 7.03
C LEU A 139 10.64 -5.27 7.35
N ALA A 140 10.97 -5.41 8.64
CA ALA A 140 12.24 -5.99 9.05
C ALA A 140 12.39 -7.43 8.55
N ASN A 141 11.36 -8.25 8.72
CA ASN A 141 11.35 -9.63 8.23
C ASN A 141 11.50 -9.69 6.71
N THR A 142 10.69 -8.91 5.97
CA THR A 142 10.73 -8.86 4.50
C THR A 142 12.10 -8.40 4.00
N THR A 143 12.67 -7.37 4.61
CA THR A 143 14.02 -6.89 4.26
C THR A 143 15.07 -7.98 4.51
N SER A 144 14.98 -8.74 5.61
CA SER A 144 15.94 -9.82 5.91
C SER A 144 15.84 -11.02 4.96
N THR A 145 14.65 -11.27 4.40
CA THR A 145 14.43 -12.33 3.42
C THR A 145 14.92 -11.95 2.03
N LEU A 146 15.02 -10.65 1.75
CA LEU A 146 15.59 -10.14 0.51
C LEU A 146 17.11 -10.06 0.70
N GLY A 147 17.87 -10.61 -0.26
CA GLY A 147 19.32 -10.53 -0.25
C GLY A 147 19.84 -9.11 -0.50
N GLU A 148 21.13 -8.96 -0.77
CA GLU A 148 21.74 -7.63 -1.02
C GLU A 148 21.30 -6.99 -2.34
N THR A 149 20.77 -7.77 -3.27
CA THR A 149 20.34 -7.30 -4.60
C THR A 149 18.95 -7.84 -4.94
N LEU A 150 18.23 -7.07 -5.77
CA LEU A 150 16.93 -7.51 -6.28
C LEU A 150 17.12 -8.61 -7.32
N THR A 151 16.52 -9.76 -7.06
CA THR A 151 16.51 -10.88 -8.01
C THR A 151 15.28 -10.82 -8.89
N TRP A 152 15.40 -11.42 -10.08
CA TRP A 152 14.27 -11.58 -10.99
C TRP A 152 13.08 -12.26 -10.29
N GLU A 153 13.35 -13.34 -9.56
CA GLU A 153 12.35 -14.15 -8.88
C GLU A 153 11.58 -13.34 -7.84
N ALA A 154 12.28 -12.50 -7.06
CA ALA A 154 11.65 -11.68 -6.03
C ALA A 154 10.71 -10.63 -6.64
N VAL A 155 11.17 -9.93 -7.68
CA VAL A 155 10.39 -8.91 -8.37
C VAL A 155 9.20 -9.54 -9.10
N ASP A 156 9.43 -10.63 -9.82
CA ASP A 156 8.40 -11.31 -10.59
C ASP A 156 7.33 -11.95 -9.69
N HIS A 157 7.71 -12.55 -8.55
CA HIS A 157 6.77 -13.13 -7.59
C HIS A 157 5.75 -12.11 -7.07
N LEU A 158 6.19 -10.85 -6.90
CA LEU A 158 5.34 -9.76 -6.46
C LEU A 158 4.57 -9.11 -7.62
N LEU A 159 5.27 -8.71 -8.69
CA LEU A 159 4.70 -7.89 -9.77
C LEU A 159 3.89 -8.71 -10.80
N SER A 160 4.00 -10.04 -10.79
CA SER A 160 3.11 -10.90 -11.58
C SER A 160 1.66 -10.88 -11.09
N ARG A 161 1.40 -10.44 -9.85
CA ARG A 161 0.05 -10.42 -9.26
C ARG A 161 -0.82 -9.36 -9.92
N ILE A 162 -2.02 -9.75 -10.36
CA ILE A 162 -3.01 -8.85 -10.97
C ILE A 162 -3.59 -7.85 -9.96
N SER A 163 -3.61 -8.21 -8.67
CA SER A 163 -4.20 -7.42 -7.59
C SER A 163 -3.19 -6.53 -6.87
N ILE A 164 -1.94 -6.44 -7.33
CA ILE A 164 -0.88 -5.76 -6.57
C ILE A 164 -1.24 -4.32 -6.26
N LEU A 165 -1.81 -3.58 -7.22
CA LEU A 165 -2.14 -2.18 -7.05
C LEU A 165 -3.14 -1.98 -5.90
N ASP A 166 -4.20 -2.78 -5.89
CA ASP A 166 -5.25 -2.71 -4.87
C ASP A 166 -4.71 -3.15 -3.51
N MET A 167 -3.94 -4.24 -3.45
CA MET A 167 -3.37 -4.75 -2.20
C MET A 167 -2.33 -3.79 -1.62
N VAL A 168 -1.50 -3.15 -2.44
CA VAL A 168 -0.55 -2.11 -1.98
C VAL A 168 -1.33 -0.89 -1.50
N ALA A 169 -2.38 -0.45 -2.20
CA ALA A 169 -3.21 0.66 -1.75
C ALA A 169 -3.89 0.39 -0.40
N ASP A 170 -4.40 -0.83 -0.19
CA ASP A 170 -4.98 -1.25 1.10
C ASP A 170 -3.92 -1.32 2.20
N GLY A 171 -2.73 -1.82 1.87
CA GLY A 171 -1.56 -1.80 2.74
C GLY A 171 -1.18 -0.38 3.18
N LEU A 172 -1.21 0.58 2.25
CA LEU A 172 -0.93 1.99 2.54
C LEU A 172 -1.93 2.61 3.51
N VAL A 173 -3.22 2.30 3.37
CA VAL A 173 -4.25 2.75 4.34
C VAL A 173 -3.88 2.26 5.74
N LYS A 174 -3.51 0.99 5.87
CA LYS A 174 -3.11 0.38 7.15
C LYS A 174 -1.80 0.93 7.68
N ALA A 175 -0.86 1.27 6.80
CA ALA A 175 0.39 1.93 7.15
C ALA A 175 0.20 3.40 7.54
N GLY A 176 -1.02 3.94 7.48
CA GLY A 176 -1.33 5.33 7.82
C GLY A 176 -1.06 6.33 6.70
N ARG A 177 -1.14 5.89 5.43
CA ARG A 177 -0.93 6.67 4.20
C ARG A 177 -2.16 6.69 3.27
N PRO A 178 -3.37 7.06 3.74
CA PRO A 178 -4.57 7.03 2.89
C PRO A 178 -4.51 8.00 1.69
N SER A 179 -3.80 9.13 1.78
CA SER A 179 -3.63 10.03 0.64
C SER A 179 -2.82 9.41 -0.49
N LEU A 180 -1.72 8.71 -0.16
CA LEU A 180 -0.94 7.97 -1.16
C LEU A 180 -1.75 6.80 -1.73
N ALA A 181 -2.48 6.07 -0.89
CA ALA A 181 -3.36 5.00 -1.35
C ALA A 181 -4.38 5.47 -2.40
N ARG A 182 -4.94 6.67 -2.22
CA ARG A 182 -5.86 7.28 -3.20
C ARG A 182 -5.18 7.51 -4.55
N LYS A 183 -3.99 8.13 -4.55
CA LYS A 183 -3.20 8.36 -5.77
C LYS A 183 -2.89 7.06 -6.52
N LEU A 184 -2.60 5.98 -5.79
CA LEU A 184 -2.36 4.68 -6.42
C LEU A 184 -3.61 4.11 -7.08
N ARG A 185 -4.79 4.23 -6.44
CA ARG A 185 -6.05 3.77 -7.05
C ARG A 185 -6.42 4.55 -8.31
N GLU A 186 -6.04 5.83 -8.38
CA GLU A 186 -6.21 6.66 -9.58
C GLU A 186 -5.34 6.21 -10.77
N LEU A 187 -4.34 5.33 -10.55
CA LEU A 187 -3.53 4.75 -11.64
C LEU A 187 -4.26 3.65 -12.41
N ARG A 188 -5.40 3.14 -11.92
CA ARG A 188 -6.16 2.17 -12.70
C ARG A 188 -6.60 2.83 -14.01
N PRO A 189 -6.36 2.18 -15.17
CA PRO A 189 -7.07 2.54 -16.38
C PRO A 189 -8.56 2.48 -16.06
N SER A 190 -9.29 3.57 -16.33
CA SER A 190 -10.73 3.56 -16.24
C SER A 190 -11.23 2.42 -17.11
N GLU A 191 -11.84 1.40 -16.51
CA GLU A 191 -12.64 0.43 -17.25
C GLU A 191 -13.67 1.25 -18.02
N THR A 192 -13.44 1.43 -19.33
CA THR A 192 -14.48 1.94 -20.22
C THR A 192 -15.61 0.93 -20.17
N ALA A 193 -16.73 1.38 -19.61
CA ALA A 193 -18.01 0.70 -19.56
C ALA A 193 -18.49 0.26 -20.96
#